data_AF-A0A060Y9F2-F1
#
_entry.id   AF-A0A060Y9F2-F1
#
_cell.length_a   1.000
_cell.length_b   1.000
_cell.length_c   1.000
_cell.angle_alpha   90.00
_cell.angle_beta   90.00
_cell.angle_gamma   90.00
#
_symmetry.space_group_name_H-M   'P 1'
#
loop_
_entity.id
_entity.type
_entity.pdbx_description
1 polymer ?
#
loop_
_entity_poly.entity_id
_entity_poly.type
_entity_poly.pdbx_seq_one_letter_code
_entity_poly.pdbx_strand_id
1 'polypeptide(L)'
;MTCRKATDPVDWSPLVLGLLTLLKQFHSRYTEQFLALIGQFIRSIMEQCTSQKIPDMPSDVVGALMFLEDYVRYTKLPRKVAEAHVPSFIFDEFRTVL
;
A
#
# COMPACT_ATOMS: atom_id res chain seq x y z
N MET A 1 -8.59 23.19 1.41
CA MET A 1 -8.26 22.32 0.26
C MET A 1 -8.07 23.23 -0.94
N THR A 2 -6.84 23.41 -1.40
CA THR A 2 -6.55 24.17 -2.63
C THR A 2 -6.70 23.24 -3.82
N CYS A 3 -7.36 23.68 -4.89
CA CYS A 3 -7.44 22.92 -6.13
C CYS A 3 -6.02 22.73 -6.67
N ARG A 4 -5.56 21.47 -6.73
CA ARG A 4 -4.28 21.11 -7.35
C ARG A 4 -4.39 21.17 -8.86
N LYS A 5 -3.31 21.59 -9.51
CA LYS A 5 -3.17 21.52 -10.97
C LYS A 5 -3.00 20.05 -11.38
N ALA A 6 -3.40 19.70 -12.60
CA ALA A 6 -3.26 18.33 -13.11
C ALA A 6 -1.81 17.81 -13.13
N THR A 7 -0.83 18.72 -13.11
CA THR A 7 0.60 18.42 -13.05
C THR A 7 1.16 18.29 -11.64
N ASP A 8 0.38 18.65 -10.61
CA ASP A 8 0.84 18.54 -9.23
C ASP A 8 0.88 17.06 -8.85
N PRO A 9 1.88 16.62 -8.06
CA PRO A 9 1.92 15.25 -7.57
C PRO A 9 0.62 14.93 -6.83
N VAL A 10 0.09 13.73 -7.04
CA VAL A 10 -1.12 13.26 -6.36
C VAL A 10 -0.85 13.24 -4.86
N ASP A 11 -1.69 13.95 -4.09
CA ASP A 11 -1.72 13.75 -2.64
C ASP A 11 -2.33 12.38 -2.36
N TRP A 12 -1.51 11.47 -1.88
CA TRP A 12 -1.97 10.13 -1.51
C TRP A 12 -2.76 10.12 -0.18
N SER A 13 -2.53 11.09 0.72
CA SER A 13 -3.17 11.11 2.04
C SER A 13 -4.72 11.21 2.01
N PRO A 14 -5.36 12.06 1.18
CA PRO A 14 -6.81 12.06 1.00
C PRO A 14 -7.35 10.73 0.48
N LEU A 15 -6.60 10.03 -0.39
CA LEU A 15 -6.99 8.71 -0.88
C LEU A 15 -6.95 7.68 0.25
N VAL A 16 -5.87 7.64 1.03
CA VAL A 16 -5.73 6.72 2.17
C VAL A 16 -6.84 6.96 3.19
N LEU A 17 -7.06 8.22 3.59
CA LEU A 17 -8.09 8.58 4.57
C LEU A 17 -9.51 8.35 4.04
N GLY A 18 -9.76 8.61 2.75
CA GLY A 18 -11.04 8.34 2.10
C GLY A 18 -11.34 6.84 2.09
N LEU A 19 -10.38 6.01 1.68
CA LEU A 19 -10.56 4.57 1.65
C LEU A 19 -10.66 3.97 3.06
N LEU A 20 -9.88 4.50 4.02
CA LEU A 20 -9.98 4.16 5.43
C LEU A 20 -11.40 4.39 5.97
N THR A 21 -11.91 5.60 5.78
CA THR A 21 -13.23 5.99 6.31
C THR A 21 -14.34 5.19 5.64
N LEU A 22 -14.25 4.94 4.34
CA LEU A 22 -15.16 4.06 3.61
C LEU A 22 -15.15 2.64 4.19
N LEU A 23 -13.98 2.01 4.32
CA LEU A 23 -13.86 0.64 4.84
C LEU A 23 -14.36 0.52 6.28
N LYS A 24 -14.19 1.56 7.11
CA LYS A 24 -14.71 1.61 8.48
C LYS A 24 -16.23 1.68 8.57
N GLN A 25 -16.93 2.09 7.52
CA GLN A 25 -18.40 2.12 7.50
C GLN A 25 -19.01 0.73 7.31
N PHE A 26 -18.24 -0.22 6.76
CA PHE A 26 -18.69 -1.59 6.50
C PHE A 26 -18.17 -2.57 7.55
N HIS A 27 -18.66 -3.81 7.49
CA HIS A 27 -18.20 -4.90 8.34
C HIS A 27 -16.67 -5.12 8.19
N SER A 28 -15.97 -5.44 9.29
CA SER A 28 -14.50 -5.61 9.33
C SER A 28 -13.97 -6.58 8.27
N ARG A 29 -14.77 -7.59 7.91
CA ARG A 29 -14.52 -8.54 6.82
C ARG A 29 -14.08 -7.87 5.51
N TYR A 30 -14.65 -6.72 5.16
CA TYR A 30 -14.25 -6.00 3.93
C TYR A 30 -12.85 -5.38 4.04
N THR A 31 -12.49 -4.92 5.23
CA THR A 31 -11.13 -4.43 5.51
C THR A 31 -10.12 -5.57 5.40
N GLU A 32 -10.43 -6.74 5.98
CA GLU A 32 -9.58 -7.93 5.88
C GLU A 32 -9.42 -8.39 4.43
N GLN A 33 -10.51 -8.42 3.66
CA GLN A 33 -10.48 -8.74 2.23
C GLN A 33 -9.64 -7.74 1.44
N PHE A 34 -9.79 -6.45 1.73
CA PHE A 34 -8.99 -5.41 1.08
C PHE A 34 -7.49 -5.59 1.37
N LEU A 35 -7.11 -5.82 2.63
CA LEU A 35 -5.71 -6.06 3.03
C LEU A 35 -5.14 -7.35 2.39
N ALA A 36 -5.95 -8.39 2.25
CA ALA A 36 -5.55 -9.61 1.55
C ALA A 36 -5.31 -9.35 0.04
N LEU A 37 -6.20 -8.60 -0.60
CA LEU A 37 -6.10 -8.28 -2.03
C LEU A 37 -4.90 -7.38 -2.34
N ILE A 38 -4.65 -6.33 -1.55
CA ILE A 38 -3.48 -5.47 -1.77
C ILE A 38 -2.16 -6.22 -1.50
N GLY A 39 -2.13 -7.12 -0.51
CA GLY A 39 -0.97 -7.98 -0.29
C GLY A 39 -0.77 -9.01 -1.41
N GLN A 40 -1.84 -9.54 -2.00
CA GLN A 40 -1.77 -10.40 -3.19
C GLN A 40 -1.26 -9.62 -4.41
N PHE A 41 -1.73 -8.38 -4.61
CA PHE A 41 -1.28 -7.50 -5.67
C PHE A 41 0.24 -7.26 -5.61
N ILE A 42 0.76 -6.87 -4.44
CA ILE A 42 2.19 -6.64 -4.23
C ILE A 42 3.00 -7.91 -4.55
N ARG A 43 2.59 -9.06 -3.99
CA ARG A 43 3.29 -10.35 -4.21
C ARG A 43 3.30 -10.75 -5.68
N SER A 44 2.17 -10.59 -6.38
CA SER A 44 2.05 -10.97 -7.79
C SER A 44 2.97 -10.12 -8.69
N ILE A 45 3.08 -8.82 -8.44
CA ILE A 45 3.97 -7.97 -9.22
C ILE A 45 5.44 -8.28 -8.90
N MET A 46 5.78 -8.51 -7.63
CA MET A 46 7.14 -8.88 -7.22
C MET A 46 7.63 -10.20 -7.83
N GLU A 47 6.73 -11.19 -7.93
CA GLU A 47 7.01 -12.46 -8.60
C GLU A 47 7.26 -12.25 -10.11
N GLN A 48 6.51 -11.35 -10.75
CA GLN A 48 6.72 -10.97 -12.14
C GLN A 48 8.06 -10.26 -12.35
N CYS A 49 8.44 -9.32 -11.48
CA CYS A 49 9.72 -8.62 -11.55
C CYS A 49 10.91 -9.58 -11.44
N THR A 50 10.84 -10.54 -10.52
CA THR A 50 11.85 -11.58 -10.36
C THR A 50 11.98 -12.42 -11.64
N SER A 51 10.85 -12.81 -12.24
CA SER A 51 10.81 -13.59 -13.47
C SER A 51 11.38 -12.84 -14.67
N GLN A 52 11.19 -11.52 -14.72
CA GLN A 52 11.64 -10.64 -15.80
C GLN A 52 13.03 -10.03 -15.54
N LYS A 53 13.69 -10.35 -14.41
CA LYS A 53 14.97 -9.78 -13.97
C LYS A 53 14.96 -8.24 -13.94
N ILE A 54 13.82 -7.66 -13.58
CA ILE A 54 13.72 -6.21 -13.40
C ILE A 54 14.40 -5.86 -12.06
N PRO A 55 15.47 -5.04 -12.06
CA PRO A 55 16.24 -4.77 -10.85
C PRO A 55 15.55 -3.78 -9.89
N ASP A 56 14.61 -2.97 -10.40
CA ASP A 56 13.94 -1.93 -9.65
C ASP A 56 12.53 -2.33 -9.21
N MET A 57 12.14 -1.90 -8.01
CA MET A 57 10.78 -2.03 -7.49
C MET A 57 9.81 -1.20 -8.36
N PRO A 58 8.75 -1.78 -8.94
CA PRO A 58 7.79 -1.05 -9.76
C PRO A 58 7.08 0.04 -8.98
N SER A 59 6.79 1.16 -9.66
CA SER A 59 6.07 2.31 -9.10
C SER A 59 4.75 1.92 -8.44
N ASP A 60 4.06 0.93 -8.99
CA ASP A 60 2.77 0.48 -8.48
C ASP A 60 2.91 -0.24 -7.13
N VAL A 61 3.99 -1.00 -6.96
CA VAL A 61 4.31 -1.65 -5.68
C VAL A 61 4.77 -0.63 -4.66
N VAL A 62 5.62 0.32 -5.06
CA VAL A 62 6.03 1.46 -4.21
C VAL A 62 4.80 2.23 -3.72
N GLY A 63 3.85 2.54 -4.60
CA GLY A 63 2.60 3.23 -4.24
C GLY A 63 1.72 2.40 -3.30
N ALA A 64 1.58 1.10 -3.54
CA ALA A 64 0.82 0.21 -2.66
C ALA A 64 1.46 0.05 -1.26
N LEU A 65 2.80 0.03 -1.18
CA LEU A 65 3.54 -0.01 0.08
C LEU A 65 3.44 1.30 0.86
N MET A 66 3.55 2.46 0.17
CA MET A 66 3.27 3.78 0.78
C MET A 66 1.84 3.83 1.33
N PHE A 67 0.85 3.37 0.55
CA PHE A 67 -0.53 3.30 1.00
C PHE A 67 -0.67 2.45 2.28
N LEU A 68 -0.06 1.25 2.31
CA LEU A 68 -0.13 0.35 3.46
C LEU A 68 0.54 0.95 4.70
N GLU A 69 1.68 1.63 4.54
CA GLU A 69 2.37 2.30 5.64
C GLU A 69 1.50 3.41 6.26
N ASP A 70 0.93 4.28 5.42
CA ASP A 70 0.01 5.32 5.88
C ASP A 70 -1.27 4.74 6.47
N TYR A 71 -1.80 3.66 5.89
CA TYR A 71 -2.98 2.97 6.42
C TYR A 71 -2.74 2.46 7.85
N VAL A 72 -1.62 1.76 8.08
CA VAL A 72 -1.23 1.26 9.41
C VAL A 72 -1.03 2.44 10.37
N ARG A 73 -0.38 3.51 9.92
CA ARG A 73 -0.15 4.73 10.70
C ARG A 73 -1.45 5.40 11.14
N TYR A 74 -2.40 5.61 10.22
CA TYR A 74 -3.67 6.28 10.52
C TYR A 74 -4.63 5.41 11.33
N THR A 75 -4.61 4.09 11.14
CA THR A 75 -5.41 3.15 11.95
C THR A 75 -4.84 2.87 13.33
N LYS A 76 -3.54 3.15 13.54
CA LYS A 76 -2.77 2.69 14.70
C LYS A 76 -2.77 1.17 14.84
N LEU A 77 -2.91 0.44 13.73
CA LEU A 77 -2.78 -1.02 13.74
C LEU A 77 -1.31 -1.40 13.96
N PRO A 78 -1.06 -2.58 14.55
CA PRO A 78 0.30 -3.09 14.62
C PRO A 78 0.80 -3.44 13.22
N ARG A 79 2.07 -3.13 12.92
CA ARG A 79 2.74 -3.45 11.64
C ARG A 79 2.59 -4.93 11.25
N LYS A 80 2.50 -5.82 12.24
CA LYS A 80 2.21 -7.25 12.07
C LYS A 80 0.98 -7.56 11.21
N VAL A 81 -0.03 -6.69 11.21
CA VAL A 81 -1.23 -6.86 10.37
C VAL A 81 -0.89 -6.71 8.89
N ALA A 82 -0.04 -5.74 8.54
CA ALA A 82 0.43 -5.59 7.16
C ALA A 82 1.43 -6.69 6.78
N GLU A 83 2.31 -7.08 7.71
CA GLU A 83 3.28 -8.17 7.53
C GLU A 83 2.63 -9.54 7.35
N ALA A 84 1.40 -9.74 7.84
CA ALA A 84 0.62 -10.95 7.58
C ALA A 84 0.24 -11.11 6.10
N HIS A 85 0.24 -10.03 5.32
CA HIS A 85 -0.16 -10.01 3.92
C HIS A 85 1.01 -9.75 2.96
N VAL A 86 2.06 -9.07 3.41
CA VAL A 86 3.24 -8.69 2.64
C VAL A 86 4.51 -9.08 3.41
N PRO A 87 5.44 -9.85 2.81
CA PRO A 87 6.72 -10.19 3.44
C PRO A 87 7.48 -8.98 3.99
N SER A 88 8.05 -9.10 5.19
CA SER A 88 8.75 -8.00 5.87
C SER A 88 9.94 -7.45 5.06
N PHE A 89 10.65 -8.30 4.33
CA PHE A 89 11.78 -7.88 3.49
C PHE A 89 11.38 -6.85 2.43
N ILE A 90 10.16 -6.93 1.89
CA ILE A 90 9.66 -6.00 0.88
C ILE A 90 9.46 -4.61 1.47
N PHE A 91 8.97 -4.53 2.72
CA PHE A 91 8.84 -3.25 3.44
C PHE A 91 10.21 -2.63 3.73
N ASP A 92 11.21 -3.44 4.06
CA ASP A 92 12.54 -2.97 4.40
C ASP A 92 13.31 -2.53 3.15
N GLU A 93 13.21 -3.27 2.05
CA GLU A 93 13.79 -2.93 0.74
C GLU A 93 13.17 -1.63 0.19
N PHE A 94 11.85 -1.48 0.27
CA PHE A 94 11.14 -0.26 -0.10
C PHE A 94 11.69 1.01 0.60
N ARG A 95 12.04 0.91 1.88
CA ARG A 95 12.63 2.01 2.67
C ARG A 95 14.07 2.35 2.29
N THR A 96 14.76 1.49 1.54
CA THR A 96 16.10 1.77 1.01
C THR A 96 16.08 2.43 -0.36
N VAL A 97 14.96 2.35 -1.08
CA VAL A 97 14.75 2.95 -2.41
C VAL A 97 14.28 4.41 -2.32
N LEU A 98 13.67 4.81 -1.20
CA LEU A 98 13.23 6.17 -0.89
C LEU A 98 14.28 6.95 -0.07
#